data_AF-A0A5J9UKS3-F1
#
_entry.id   AF-A0A5J9UKS3-F1
#
_cell.length_a   1.000
_cell.length_b   1.000
_cell.length_c   1.000
_cell.angle_alpha   90.00
_cell.angle_beta   90.00
_cell.angle_gamma   90.00
#
_symmetry.space_group_name_H-M   'P 1'
#
loop_
_entity.id
_entity.type
_entity.pdbx_description
1 polymer ?
#
loop_
_entity_poly.entity_id
_entity_poly.type
_entity_poly.pdbx_seq_one_letter_code
_entity_poly.pdbx_strand_id
1 'polypeptide(L)'
;MPAGSDSVVARDGGGSGSTSIVTTETATGWHVLKVEGYSKLGKLGVGKCRRSGTFSVGGHAWSIIYYLDGHDKESADWIAVGVTVSHPAGDSNIRAQVKLSILDKDGEPVNHQNPYDFPF
;
A
#
# COMPACT_ATOMS: atom_id res chain seq x y z
N MET A 1 72.16 17.17 -36.76
CA MET A 1 71.31 18.24 -36.20
C MET A 1 69.87 17.75 -36.24
N PRO A 2 69.17 17.72 -35.09
CA PRO A 2 67.88 17.06 -34.89
C PRO A 2 66.69 18.02 -34.96
N ALA A 3 65.48 17.47 -35.13
CA ALA A 3 64.19 17.89 -34.57
C ALA A 3 63.20 16.80 -35.00
N GLY A 4 62.43 16.10 -34.17
CA GLY A 4 61.82 16.44 -32.88
C GLY A 4 60.35 16.05 -33.05
N SER A 5 59.87 15.03 -32.32
CA SER A 5 58.43 14.86 -32.11
C SER A 5 58.19 14.25 -30.74
N ASP A 6 57.52 15.04 -29.91
CA ASP A 6 57.19 14.75 -28.53
C ASP A 6 56.15 13.63 -28.44
N SER A 7 56.41 12.65 -27.58
CA SER A 7 55.42 11.63 -27.23
C SER A 7 54.58 12.15 -26.07
N VAL A 8 53.36 12.59 -26.36
CA VAL A 8 52.34 12.87 -25.34
C VAL A 8 51.82 11.53 -24.84
N VAL A 9 52.33 11.06 -23.70
CA VAL A 9 51.68 10.00 -22.93
C VAL A 9 50.47 10.59 -22.22
N ALA A 10 49.31 10.43 -22.85
CA ALA A 10 48.03 10.65 -22.19
C ALA A 10 47.92 9.69 -20.99
N ARG A 11 47.67 10.26 -19.82
CA ARG A 11 47.23 9.50 -18.63
C ARG A 11 45.82 8.98 -18.91
N ASP A 12 45.59 7.69 -18.69
CA ASP A 12 44.22 7.21 -18.49
C ASP A 12 44.14 6.43 -17.18
N GLY A 13 43.53 7.10 -16.20
CA GLY A 13 43.20 6.51 -14.90
C GLY A 13 41.98 5.62 -15.07
N GLY A 14 42.22 4.33 -15.35
CA GLY A 14 41.17 3.31 -15.39
C GLY A 14 40.62 3.02 -14.00
N GLY A 15 39.73 3.86 -13.49
CA GLY A 15 38.92 3.54 -12.33
C GLY A 15 37.95 2.40 -12.66
N SER A 16 38.07 1.27 -11.98
CA SER A 16 37.06 0.20 -12.05
C SER A 16 35.85 0.61 -11.20
N GLY A 17 34.81 1.12 -11.87
CA GLY A 17 33.53 1.44 -11.25
C GLY A 17 32.52 0.31 -11.48
N SER A 18 31.74 -0.01 -10.45
CA SER A 18 30.55 -0.87 -10.57
C SER A 18 29.29 0.00 -10.49
N THR A 19 28.33 -0.27 -11.38
CA THR A 19 27.00 0.34 -11.32
C THR A 19 26.01 -0.77 -10.99
N SER A 20 25.16 -0.55 -9.99
CA SER A 20 24.01 -1.40 -9.74
C SER A 20 22.74 -0.59 -9.94
N ILE A 21 21.74 -1.24 -10.53
CA ILE A 21 20.39 -0.69 -10.67
C ILE A 21 19.53 -1.43 -9.66
N VAL A 22 18.98 -0.70 -8.69
CA VAL A 22 17.94 -1.20 -7.81
C VAL A 22 16.61 -0.89 -8.46
N THR A 23 16.00 -1.88 -9.09
CA THR A 23 14.63 -1.79 -9.59
C THR A 23 13.68 -2.14 -8.44
N THR A 24 12.73 -1.27 -8.14
CA THR A 24 11.67 -1.58 -7.19
C THR A 24 10.54 -2.28 -7.94
N GLU A 25 10.43 -3.60 -7.78
CA GLU A 25 9.26 -4.33 -8.27
C GLU A 25 8.05 -3.92 -7.44
N THR A 26 7.12 -3.19 -8.04
CA THR A 26 5.87 -2.79 -7.38
C THR A 26 4.83 -3.86 -7.65
N ALA A 27 4.48 -4.64 -6.64
CA ALA A 27 3.38 -5.59 -6.74
C ALA A 27 2.03 -4.88 -6.53
N THR A 28 1.05 -5.21 -7.37
CA THR A 28 -0.33 -4.74 -7.23
C THR A 28 -1.26 -5.92 -7.05
N GLY A 29 -2.35 -5.72 -6.32
CA GLY A 29 -3.36 -6.73 -6.06
C GLY A 29 -4.63 -6.10 -5.52
N TRP A 30 -5.71 -6.87 -5.51
CA TRP A 30 -7.01 -6.44 -5.01
C TRP A 30 -7.66 -7.56 -4.18
N HIS A 31 -8.54 -7.16 -3.28
CA HIS A 31 -9.33 -8.08 -2.49
C HIS A 31 -10.73 -7.48 -2.26
N VAL A 32 -11.77 -8.28 -2.50
CA VAL A 32 -13.15 -7.89 -2.22
C VAL A 32 -13.61 -8.62 -0.97
N LEU A 33 -13.96 -7.85 0.07
CA LEU A 33 -14.58 -8.35 1.28
C LEU A 33 -16.10 -8.20 1.20
N LYS A 34 -16.81 -9.33 1.14
CA LYS A 34 -18.27 -9.37 1.27
C LYS A 34 -18.64 -9.77 2.70
N VAL A 35 -19.36 -8.90 3.41
CA VAL A 35 -19.90 -9.21 4.74
C VAL A 35 -21.37 -9.58 4.61
N GLU A 36 -21.65 -10.88 4.57
CA GLU A 36 -23.02 -11.37 4.48
C GLU A 36 -23.75 -11.22 5.81
N GLY A 37 -25.04 -10.85 5.74
CA GLY A 37 -25.86 -10.67 6.93
C GLY A 37 -25.38 -9.55 7.85
N TYR A 38 -24.78 -8.49 7.28
CA TYR A 38 -24.27 -7.34 8.03
C TYR A 38 -25.27 -6.81 9.09
N SER A 39 -26.55 -6.71 8.74
CA SER A 39 -27.61 -6.24 9.66
C SER A 39 -27.84 -7.14 10.88
N LYS A 40 -27.37 -8.38 10.86
CA LYS A 40 -27.43 -9.32 11.98
C LYS A 40 -26.19 -9.24 12.87
N LEU A 41 -25.15 -8.52 12.43
CA LEU A 41 -23.99 -8.25 13.26
C LEU A 41 -24.41 -7.25 14.33
N GLY A 42 -24.54 -7.73 15.57
CA GLY A 42 -24.76 -6.86 16.71
C GLY A 42 -23.58 -5.92 16.94
N LYS A 43 -23.79 -4.92 17.80
CA LYS A 43 -22.72 -4.02 18.26
C LYS A 43 -21.60 -4.85 18.90
N LEU A 44 -20.39 -4.69 18.40
CA LEU A 44 -19.16 -5.23 18.98
C LEU A 44 -18.62 -4.29 20.07
N GLY A 45 -18.94 -3.00 19.97
CA GLY A 45 -18.43 -1.94 20.82
C GLY A 45 -17.21 -1.25 20.22
N VAL A 46 -17.03 0.02 20.58
CA VAL A 46 -15.93 0.88 20.10
C VAL A 46 -14.57 0.21 20.32
N GLY A 47 -13.73 0.22 19.28
CA GLY A 47 -12.39 -0.37 19.29
C GLY A 47 -12.35 -1.90 19.17
N LYS A 48 -13.50 -2.57 19.03
CA LYS A 48 -13.54 -4.00 18.71
C LYS A 48 -13.56 -4.19 17.19
N CYS A 49 -12.56 -4.90 16.69
CA CYS A 49 -12.43 -5.20 15.26
C CYS A 49 -12.75 -6.66 14.94
N ARG A 50 -13.01 -6.87 13.65
CA ARG A 50 -12.88 -8.16 12.98
C ARG A 50 -11.84 -8.05 11.88
N ARG A 51 -11.32 -9.20 11.45
CA ARG A 51 -10.39 -9.33 10.34
C ARG A 51 -11.00 -10.20 9.25
N SER A 52 -10.71 -9.88 7.99
CA SER A 52 -10.99 -10.75 6.86
C SER A 52 -10.08 -11.99 6.88
N GLY A 53 -10.28 -12.88 5.90
CA GLY A 53 -9.23 -13.81 5.51
C GLY A 53 -8.00 -13.09 4.96
N THR A 54 -6.88 -13.80 4.88
CA THR A 54 -5.62 -13.27 4.37
C THR A 54 -5.54 -13.32 2.85
N PHE A 55 -4.92 -12.32 2.23
CA PHE A 55 -4.61 -12.29 0.79
C PHE A 55 -3.14 -11.88 0.56
N SER A 56 -2.51 -12.41 -0.48
CA SER A 56 -1.08 -12.23 -0.72
C SER A 56 -0.81 -11.16 -1.79
N VAL A 57 -0.02 -10.14 -1.45
CA VAL A 57 0.43 -9.10 -2.40
C VAL A 57 1.86 -8.71 -2.05
N GLY A 58 2.75 -8.68 -3.04
CA GLY A 58 4.15 -8.27 -2.85
C GLY A 58 4.93 -9.12 -1.86
N GLY A 59 4.64 -10.43 -1.77
CA GLY A 59 5.30 -11.33 -0.82
C GLY A 59 4.81 -11.19 0.63
N HIS A 60 3.81 -10.35 0.89
CA HIS A 60 3.22 -10.17 2.21
C HIS A 60 1.79 -10.72 2.29
N ALA A 61 1.45 -11.31 3.43
CA ALA A 61 0.08 -11.67 3.75
C ALA A 61 -0.64 -10.46 4.36
N TRP A 62 -1.67 -9.98 3.69
CA TRP A 62 -2.49 -8.84 4.11
C TRP A 62 -3.85 -9.31 4.60
N SER A 63 -4.47 -8.52 5.47
CA SER A 63 -5.87 -8.67 5.89
C SER A 63 -6.56 -7.31 5.94
N ILE A 64 -7.85 -7.29 5.66
CA ILE A 64 -8.71 -6.13 5.94
C ILE A 64 -9.12 -6.22 7.41
N ILE A 65 -8.93 -5.14 8.15
CA ILE A 65 -9.42 -4.96 9.52
C ILE A 65 -10.57 -3.95 9.50
N TYR A 66 -11.68 -4.28 10.17
CA TYR A 66 -12.84 -3.40 10.20
C TYR A 66 -13.49 -3.35 11.59
N TYR A 67 -13.99 -2.17 11.95
CA TYR A 67 -14.63 -1.84 13.21
C TYR A 67 -16.05 -1.37 12.92
N LEU A 68 -17.04 -2.08 13.46
CA LEU A 68 -18.45 -1.78 13.18
C LEU A 68 -19.00 -0.60 13.99
N ASP A 69 -18.40 -0.34 15.15
CA ASP A 69 -18.81 0.71 16.08
C ASP A 69 -17.66 1.73 16.31
N GLY A 70 -16.84 1.98 15.29
CA GLY A 70 -15.68 2.87 15.39
C GLY A 70 -14.40 2.22 15.91
N HIS A 71 -13.26 2.78 15.48
CA HIS A 71 -11.93 2.39 15.95
C HIS A 71 -11.66 2.92 17.38
N ASP A 72 -12.20 4.09 17.69
CA ASP A 72 -12.02 4.84 18.92
C ASP A 72 -13.25 5.71 19.18
N LYS A 73 -13.22 6.48 20.27
CA LYS A 73 -14.35 7.32 20.68
C LYS A 73 -14.70 8.40 19.64
N GLU A 74 -13.72 8.88 18.89
CA GLU A 74 -13.93 9.93 17.88
C GLU A 74 -14.64 9.37 16.65
N SER A 75 -14.42 8.08 16.36
CA SER A 75 -15.04 7.36 15.26
C SER A 75 -16.23 6.48 15.67
N ALA A 76 -16.77 6.64 16.88
CA ALA A 76 -17.80 5.74 17.44
C ALA A 76 -19.09 5.63 16.62
N ASP A 77 -19.41 6.66 15.82
CA ASP A 77 -20.59 6.69 14.93
C ASP A 77 -20.27 6.24 13.49
N TRP A 78 -19.05 5.74 13.25
CA TRP A 78 -18.55 5.39 11.92
C TRP A 78 -18.12 3.93 11.84
N ILE A 79 -18.19 3.39 10.63
CA ILE A 79 -17.50 2.15 10.30
C ILE A 79 -16.06 2.52 9.90
N ALA A 80 -15.08 2.02 10.63
CA ALA A 80 -13.67 2.22 10.29
C ALA A 80 -13.13 0.96 9.60
N VAL A 81 -12.40 1.14 8.49
CA VAL A 81 -11.82 0.05 7.70
C VAL A 81 -10.37 0.37 7.38
N GLY A 82 -9.50 -0.62 7.47
CA GLY A 82 -8.08 -0.50 7.13
C GLY A 82 -7.49 -1.80 6.61
N VAL A 83 -6.23 -1.74 6.19
CA VAL A 83 -5.45 -2.89 5.73
C VAL A 83 -4.26 -3.08 6.66
N THR A 84 -3.98 -4.33 7.03
CA THR A 84 -2.90 -4.68 7.96
C THR A 84 -2.13 -5.90 7.46
N VAL A 85 -0.85 -6.00 7.84
CA VAL A 85 -0.03 -7.18 7.55
C VAL A 85 -0.31 -8.25 8.59
N SER A 86 -0.61 -9.45 8.10
CA SER A 86 -0.92 -10.62 8.93
C SER A 86 0.40 -11.29 9.32
N HIS A 87 0.82 -11.05 10.57
CA HIS A 87 2.11 -11.46 11.15
C HIS A 87 3.29 -10.69 10.55
N PRO A 88 3.60 -9.48 11.06
CA PRO A 88 4.82 -8.78 10.69
C PRO A 88 6.03 -9.61 11.14
N ALA A 89 6.86 -10.06 10.21
CA ALA A 89 8.13 -10.68 10.52
C ALA A 89 9.14 -9.58 10.88
N GLY A 90 9.22 -9.21 12.16
CA GLY A 90 10.21 -8.25 12.68
C GLY A 90 10.18 -6.85 12.01
N ASP A 91 11.33 -6.16 12.04
CA ASP A 91 11.58 -4.81 11.49
C ASP A 91 11.54 -4.74 9.94
N SER A 92 10.52 -5.33 9.32
CA SER A 92 10.22 -5.06 7.91
C SER A 92 9.46 -3.74 7.80
N ASN A 93 10.14 -2.66 7.40
CA ASN A 93 9.49 -1.41 7.03
C ASN A 93 8.74 -1.62 5.70
N ILE A 94 7.46 -2.00 5.80
CA ILE A 94 6.60 -2.24 4.64
C ILE A 94 5.90 -0.93 4.28
N ARG A 95 6.04 -0.50 3.02
CA ARG A 95 5.30 0.63 2.45
C ARG A 95 4.30 0.10 1.42
N ALA A 96 3.04 0.49 1.55
CA ALA A 96 1.98 0.17 0.61
C ALA A 96 1.10 1.39 0.39
N GLN A 97 0.64 1.58 -0.85
CA GLN A 97 -0.44 2.51 -1.16
C GLN A 97 -1.73 1.72 -1.26
N VAL A 98 -2.77 2.17 -0.57
CA VAL A 98 -4.06 1.46 -0.49
C VAL A 98 -5.16 2.37 -1.01
N LYS A 99 -6.00 1.83 -1.89
CA LYS A 99 -7.28 2.43 -2.27
C LYS A 99 -8.41 1.55 -1.76
N LEU A 100 -9.34 2.15 -1.02
CA LEU A 100 -10.56 1.48 -0.56
C LEU A 100 -11.75 2.02 -1.34
N SER A 101 -12.68 1.15 -1.70
CA SER A 101 -13.93 1.52 -2.38
C SER A 101 -15.06 0.68 -1.81
N ILE A 102 -16.19 1.32 -1.53
CA ILE A 102 -17.44 0.63 -1.22
C ILE A 102 -18.03 0.22 -2.56
N LEU A 103 -18.46 -1.04 -2.67
CA LEU A 103 -19.09 -1.57 -3.88
C LEU A 103 -20.61 -1.58 -3.70
N ASP A 104 -21.35 -1.33 -4.77
CA ASP A 104 -22.79 -1.51 -4.81
C ASP A 104 -23.19 -3.00 -4.94
N LYS A 105 -24.47 -3.26 -5.17
CA LYS A 105 -25.00 -4.63 -5.29
C LYS A 105 -24.55 -5.33 -6.58
N ASP A 106 -24.17 -4.57 -7.59
CA ASP A 106 -23.71 -5.06 -8.89
C ASP A 106 -22.18 -5.27 -8.90
N GLY A 107 -21.50 -4.82 -7.83
CA GLY A 107 -20.06 -4.98 -7.64
C GLY A 107 -19.25 -3.78 -8.11
N GLU A 108 -19.90 -2.69 -8.47
CA GLU A 108 -19.25 -1.49 -8.98
C GLU A 108 -18.90 -0.51 -7.85
N PRO A 109 -17.76 0.22 -7.92
CA PRO A 109 -17.42 1.22 -6.94
C PRO A 109 -18.48 2.33 -6.85
N VAL A 110 -19.00 2.54 -5.65
CA VAL A 110 -19.90 3.66 -5.37
C VAL A 110 -19.13 4.96 -5.54
N ASN A 111 -19.57 5.77 -6.50
CA ASN A 111 -19.05 7.12 -6.69
C ASN A 111 -19.50 8.01 -5.53
N HIS A 112 -18.61 8.20 -4.57
CA HIS A 112 -18.76 9.24 -3.57
C HIS A 112 -18.17 10.53 -4.16
N GLN A 113 -18.97 11.27 -4.93
CA GLN A 113 -18.62 12.67 -5.15
C GLN A 113 -18.56 13.32 -3.77
N ASN A 114 -17.40 13.91 -3.44
CA ASN A 114 -17.27 14.70 -2.23
C ASN A 114 -18.30 15.84 -2.33
N PRO A 115 -19.29 15.94 -1.43
CA PRO A 115 -20.32 16.98 -1.52
C PRO A 115 -19.76 18.41 -1.39
N TYR A 116 -18.46 18.56 -1.15
CA TYR A 116 -17.74 19.83 -1.09
C TYR A 116 -16.91 20.16 -2.35
N ASP A 117 -16.96 19.33 -3.39
CA ASP A 117 -16.27 19.60 -4.66
C ASP A 117 -17.19 20.41 -5.59
N PHE A 118 -17.35 21.71 -5.30
CA PHE A 118 -17.94 22.67 -6.24
C PHE A 118 -16.81 23.34 -7.04
N PRO A 119 -16.92 23.41 -8.38
CA PRO A 119 -16.02 24.24 -9.16
C PRO A 119 -16.31 25.71 -8.84
N PHE A 120 -15.27 26.48 -8.56
CA PHE A 120 -15.34 27.95 -8.60
C PHE A 120 -15.61 28.42 -10.03
#